data_AF-A0A1F6PQA3-F1
#
_entry.id   AF-A0A1F6PQA3-F1
#
_cell.length_a   1.000
_cell.length_b   1.000
_cell.length_c   1.000
_cell.angle_alpha   90.00
_cell.angle_beta   90.00
_cell.angle_gamma   90.00
#
_symmetry.space_group_name_H-M   'P 1'
#
loop_
_entity.id
_entity.type
_entity.pdbx_description
1 polymer ?
#
loop_
_entity_poly.entity_id
_entity_poly.type
_entity_poly.pdbx_seq_one_letter_code
_entity_poly.pdbx_strand_id
1 'polypeptide(L)'
;MSAKSQESQMLTSESSKRLVDFLESMDLHKKDFAEMIGVTLSYVYSLIDNTIPFSTRTTTLERIALVMGISPDEFPEYKTAEEPKLIDEGLQFLKEKQKKLGLSNLQLIKKFPRQKRVEIVDLWRGAEPLPLDWNYLSTITSALNISSKEIYPYWQSRMQQYLLMGGIDIMSNNLLINAMFNGAKSYLKI
;
A
#
# COMPACT_ATOMS: atom_id res chain seq x y z
N MET A 1 -20.66 33.51 32.53
CA MET A 1 -19.91 33.14 31.32
C MET A 1 -19.91 31.63 31.17
N SER A 2 -21.04 31.03 30.76
CA SER A 2 -21.16 29.57 30.68
C SER A 2 -21.96 29.19 29.43
N ALA A 3 -21.33 29.37 28.27
CA ALA A 3 -21.88 28.99 26.96
C ALA A 3 -20.83 28.41 26.00
N LYS A 4 -19.56 28.24 26.44
CA LYS A 4 -18.47 27.73 25.58
C LYS A 4 -18.05 26.29 25.86
N SER A 5 -18.68 25.63 26.83
CA SER A 5 -18.31 24.28 27.28
C SER A 5 -19.34 23.20 26.92
N GLN A 6 -20.32 23.50 26.05
CA GLN A 6 -21.39 22.57 25.68
C GLN A 6 -21.61 22.36 24.16
N GLU A 7 -20.79 22.94 23.28
CA GLU A 7 -20.85 22.65 21.83
C GLU A 7 -19.97 21.47 21.40
N SER A 8 -19.22 20.85 22.31
CA SER A 8 -18.31 19.74 22.02
C SER A 8 -18.96 18.36 22.13
N GLN A 9 -20.25 18.24 21.82
CA GLN A 9 -20.96 16.97 21.76
C GLN A 9 -21.61 16.77 20.39
N MET A 10 -21.15 15.72 19.71
CA MET A 10 -21.88 14.94 18.70
C MET A 10 -22.08 15.54 17.31
N LEU A 11 -21.00 16.01 16.68
CA LEU A 11 -20.83 15.81 15.25
C LEU A 11 -19.94 14.59 15.08
N THR A 12 -20.50 13.47 14.63
CA THR A 12 -19.69 12.42 14.00
C THR A 12 -18.81 13.12 12.97
N SER A 13 -17.49 13.01 13.09
CA SER A 13 -16.61 13.56 12.06
C SER A 13 -17.03 12.93 10.72
N GLU A 14 -17.06 13.70 9.65
CA GLU A 14 -17.44 13.20 8.31
C GLU A 14 -16.62 11.95 7.95
N SER A 15 -15.34 11.96 8.32
CA SER A 15 -14.38 10.86 8.19
C SER A 15 -14.78 9.61 8.99
N SER A 16 -15.21 9.76 10.25
CA SER A 16 -15.72 8.64 11.06
C SER A 16 -16.96 8.02 10.43
N LYS A 17 -17.91 8.85 9.99
CA LYS A 17 -19.13 8.37 9.33
C LYS A 17 -18.79 7.60 8.05
N ARG A 18 -17.91 8.15 7.22
CA ARG A 18 -17.46 7.49 5.98
C ARG A 18 -16.78 6.15 6.26
N LEU A 19 -15.97 6.07 7.31
CA LEU A 19 -15.35 4.81 7.72
C LEU A 19 -16.42 3.77 8.12
N VAL A 20 -17.44 4.18 8.89
CA VAL A 20 -18.55 3.31 9.29
C VAL A 20 -19.30 2.80 8.06
N ASP A 21 -19.73 3.70 7.17
CA ASP A 21 -20.46 3.36 5.95
C ASP A 21 -19.66 2.39 5.07
N PHE A 22 -18.34 2.57 4.97
CA PHE A 22 -17.46 1.64 4.27
C PHE A 22 -17.40 0.26 4.92
N LEU A 23 -17.21 0.20 6.25
CA LEU A 23 -17.12 -1.08 6.95
C LEU A 23 -18.42 -1.88 6.86
N GLU A 24 -19.56 -1.21 6.93
CA GLU A 24 -20.89 -1.83 6.79
C GLU A 24 -21.16 -2.29 5.36
N SER A 25 -20.92 -1.44 4.35
CA SER A 25 -21.14 -1.79 2.94
C SER A 25 -20.27 -2.95 2.45
N MET A 26 -19.10 -3.14 3.05
CA MET A 26 -18.16 -4.21 2.70
C MET A 26 -18.24 -5.44 3.61
N ASP A 27 -19.16 -5.45 4.58
CA ASP A 27 -19.26 -6.45 5.66
C ASP A 27 -17.88 -6.76 6.27
N LEU A 28 -17.11 -5.71 6.57
CA LEU A 28 -15.71 -5.81 6.99
C LEU A 28 -15.59 -5.76 8.52
N HIS A 29 -15.10 -6.86 9.09
CA HIS A 29 -14.84 -6.93 10.52
C HIS A 29 -13.76 -5.92 10.95
N LYS A 30 -14.03 -5.15 12.02
CA LYS A 30 -13.16 -4.07 12.53
C LYS A 30 -11.74 -4.55 12.85
N LYS A 31 -11.59 -5.78 13.36
CA LYS A 31 -10.27 -6.42 13.60
C LYS A 31 -9.47 -6.59 12.32
N ASP A 32 -10.12 -7.07 11.26
CA ASP A 32 -9.46 -7.30 9.97
C ASP A 32 -9.06 -5.97 9.34
N PHE A 33 -9.89 -4.94 9.47
CA PHE A 33 -9.56 -3.58 9.05
C PHE A 33 -8.36 -3.01 9.83
N ALA A 34 -8.37 -3.15 11.16
CA ALA A 34 -7.27 -2.69 12.02
C ALA A 34 -5.92 -3.31 11.62
N GLU A 35 -5.90 -4.62 11.34
CA GLU A 35 -4.72 -5.34 10.86
C GLU A 35 -4.24 -4.81 9.50
N MET A 36 -5.14 -4.46 8.57
CA MET A 36 -4.79 -3.91 7.24
C MET A 36 -4.11 -2.55 7.33
N ILE A 37 -4.57 -1.67 8.24
CA ILE A 37 -4.00 -0.32 8.38
C ILE A 37 -2.86 -0.25 9.42
N GLY A 38 -2.58 -1.36 10.11
CA GLY A 38 -1.51 -1.47 11.09
C GLY A 38 -1.76 -0.69 12.38
N VAL A 39 -3.00 -0.71 12.89
CA VAL A 39 -3.39 -0.06 14.15
C VAL A 39 -4.07 -1.06 15.09
N THR A 40 -4.32 -0.66 16.34
CA THR A 40 -5.02 -1.51 17.30
C THR A 40 -6.52 -1.56 17.01
N LEU A 41 -7.17 -2.66 17.36
CA LEU A 41 -8.63 -2.78 17.29
C LEU A 41 -9.33 -1.70 18.13
N SER A 42 -8.80 -1.40 19.32
CA SER A 42 -9.32 -0.33 20.18
C SER A 42 -9.32 1.03 19.48
N TYR A 43 -8.28 1.34 18.72
CA TYR A 43 -8.19 2.58 17.96
C TYR A 43 -9.30 2.67 16.91
N VAL A 44 -9.58 1.57 16.20
CA VAL A 44 -10.68 1.53 15.22
C VAL A 44 -12.04 1.75 15.88
N TYR A 45 -12.31 1.13 17.03
CA TYR A 45 -13.53 1.42 17.80
C TYR A 45 -13.60 2.90 18.18
N SER A 46 -12.50 3.46 18.69
CA SER A 46 -12.48 4.87 19.09
C SER A 46 -12.76 5.84 17.94
N LEU A 47 -12.28 5.54 16.72
CA LEU A 47 -12.57 6.32 15.51
C LEU A 47 -14.05 6.23 15.12
N ILE A 48 -14.64 5.03 15.17
CA ILE A 48 -16.04 4.77 14.79
C ILE A 48 -17.00 5.41 15.78
N ASP A 49 -16.74 5.24 17.08
CA ASP A 49 -17.55 5.78 18.17
C ASP A 49 -17.32 7.28 18.38
N ASN A 50 -16.41 7.89 17.58
CA ASN A 50 -16.03 9.29 17.64
C ASN A 50 -15.60 9.74 19.06
N THR A 51 -15.00 8.81 19.81
CA THR A 51 -14.48 9.06 21.17
C THR A 51 -13.12 9.74 21.16
N ILE A 52 -12.44 9.71 20.00
CA ILE A 52 -11.22 10.47 19.71
C ILE A 52 -11.41 11.20 18.37
N PRO A 53 -10.66 12.30 18.13
CA PRO A 53 -10.57 12.90 16.81
C PRO A 53 -10.06 11.90 15.77
N PHE A 54 -10.53 12.04 14.52
CA PHE A 54 -10.01 11.25 13.41
C PHE A 54 -8.51 11.50 13.20
N SER A 55 -7.81 10.53 12.63
CA SER A 55 -6.34 10.60 12.53
C SER A 55 -5.90 11.81 11.71
N THR A 56 -4.92 12.54 12.22
CA THR A 56 -4.18 13.57 11.45
C THR A 56 -2.83 13.04 10.95
N ARG A 57 -2.51 11.77 11.23
CA ARG A 57 -1.26 11.15 10.78
C ARG A 57 -1.42 10.75 9.31
N THR A 58 -0.63 11.38 8.44
CA THR A 58 -0.61 11.13 6.98
C THR A 58 -0.56 9.63 6.66
N THR A 59 0.36 8.88 7.28
CA THR A 59 0.49 7.44 7.02
C THR A 59 -0.77 6.64 7.36
N THR A 60 -1.45 6.97 8.45
CA THR A 60 -2.68 6.29 8.86
C THR A 60 -3.82 6.60 7.89
N LEU A 61 -3.97 7.87 7.51
CA LEU A 61 -4.97 8.30 6.53
C LEU A 61 -4.75 7.67 5.16
N GLU A 62 -3.51 7.63 4.67
CA GLU A 62 -3.19 6.98 3.40
C GLU A 62 -3.50 5.49 3.40
N ARG A 63 -3.20 4.79 4.50
CA ARG A 63 -3.53 3.36 4.64
C ARG A 63 -5.04 3.14 4.67
N ILE A 64 -5.78 3.96 5.42
CA ILE A 64 -7.26 3.93 5.45
C ILE A 64 -7.81 4.18 4.04
N ALA A 65 -7.39 5.27 3.39
CA ALA A 65 -7.81 5.66 2.04
C ALA A 65 -7.56 4.54 1.04
N LEU A 66 -6.37 3.92 1.08
CA LEU A 66 -6.02 2.83 0.20
C LEU A 66 -6.94 1.62 0.40
N VAL A 67 -7.18 1.18 1.63
CA VAL A 67 -8.07 0.05 1.94
C VAL A 67 -9.50 0.35 1.46
N MET A 68 -9.94 1.60 1.65
CA MET A 68 -11.24 2.10 1.20
C MET A 68 -11.35 2.27 -0.31
N GLY A 69 -10.22 2.39 -1.02
CA GLY A 69 -10.20 2.62 -2.46
C GLY A 69 -10.51 4.07 -2.87
N ILE A 70 -10.25 5.03 -1.99
CA ILE A 70 -10.52 6.47 -2.19
C ILE A 70 -9.22 7.28 -2.18
N SER A 71 -9.27 8.56 -2.59
CA SER A 71 -8.11 9.44 -2.45
C SER A 71 -7.91 9.85 -0.98
N PRO A 72 -6.67 9.92 -0.47
CA PRO A 72 -6.40 10.50 0.84
C PRO A 72 -6.91 11.94 0.99
N ASP A 73 -6.93 12.73 -0.09
CA ASP A 73 -7.43 14.11 -0.10
C ASP A 73 -8.93 14.20 0.18
N GLU A 74 -9.66 13.09 0.12
CA GLU A 74 -11.08 13.09 0.49
C GLU A 74 -11.26 13.15 2.03
N PHE A 75 -10.21 12.98 2.82
CA PHE A 75 -10.24 13.19 4.26
C PHE A 75 -9.90 14.66 4.59
N PRO A 76 -10.79 15.41 5.29
CA PRO A 76 -10.51 16.78 5.72
C PRO A 76 -9.25 16.93 6.58
N GLU A 77 -8.87 15.86 7.30
CA GLU A 77 -7.67 15.83 8.14
C GLU A 77 -6.38 15.62 7.35
N TYR A 78 -6.46 15.22 6.08
CA TYR A 78 -5.29 14.91 5.26
C TYR A 78 -4.53 16.18 4.89
N LYS A 79 -3.21 16.10 5.06
CA LYS A 79 -2.27 17.12 4.60
C LYS A 79 -1.40 16.48 3.55
N THR A 80 -1.52 16.96 2.32
CA THR A 80 -0.73 16.50 1.18
C THR A 80 0.75 16.64 1.48
N ALA A 81 1.52 15.58 1.20
CA ALA A 81 2.97 15.66 1.30
C ALA A 81 3.50 16.67 0.28
N GLU A 82 4.39 17.56 0.70
CA GLU A 82 4.99 18.57 -0.18
C GLU A 82 5.97 17.95 -1.19
N GLU A 83 6.51 16.77 -0.88
CA GLU A 83 7.47 16.09 -1.75
C GLU A 83 6.77 15.19 -2.79
N PRO A 84 7.13 15.31 -4.08
CA PRO A 84 6.63 14.41 -5.11
C PRO A 84 7.12 12.98 -4.84
N LYS A 85 6.19 12.03 -4.75
CA LYS A 85 6.51 10.60 -4.60
C LYS A 85 7.19 10.11 -5.87
N LEU A 86 8.33 9.43 -5.73
CA LEU A 86 9.00 8.77 -6.84
C LEU A 86 8.08 7.70 -7.44
N ILE A 87 7.88 7.73 -8.75
CA ILE A 87 7.01 6.79 -9.44
C ILE A 87 7.80 5.52 -9.74
N ASP A 88 7.43 4.42 -9.10
CA ASP A 88 7.95 3.09 -9.41
C ASP A 88 7.13 2.46 -10.56
N GLU A 89 7.76 2.33 -11.74
CA GLU A 89 7.13 1.75 -12.93
C GLU A 89 6.63 0.32 -12.73
N GLY A 90 7.35 -0.48 -11.93
CA GLY A 90 6.95 -1.84 -11.60
C GLY A 90 5.69 -1.85 -10.75
N LEU A 91 5.59 -0.97 -9.76
CA LEU A 91 4.39 -0.82 -8.96
C LEU A 91 3.20 -0.33 -9.80
N GLN A 92 3.42 0.59 -10.74
CA GLN A 92 2.36 1.03 -11.66
C GLN A 92 1.86 -0.13 -12.52
N PHE A 93 2.78 -0.96 -13.05
CA PHE A 93 2.42 -2.17 -13.77
C PHE A 93 1.57 -3.13 -12.93
N LEU A 94 1.90 -3.35 -11.66
CA LEU A 94 1.08 -4.17 -10.74
C LEU A 94 -0.33 -3.59 -10.56
N LYS A 95 -0.44 -2.26 -10.37
CA LYS A 95 -1.73 -1.57 -10.21
C LYS A 95 -2.57 -1.63 -11.48
N GLU A 96 -1.97 -1.52 -12.65
CA GLU A 96 -2.66 -1.70 -13.93
C GLU A 96 -3.20 -3.13 -14.08
N LYS A 97 -2.41 -4.14 -13.70
CA LYS A 97 -2.85 -5.53 -13.72
C LYS A 97 -4.00 -5.78 -12.75
N GLN A 98 -3.94 -5.23 -11.54
CA GLN A 98 -5.07 -5.25 -10.60
C GLN A 98 -6.34 -4.65 -11.22
N LYS A 99 -6.24 -3.47 -11.83
CA LYS A 99 -7.38 -2.81 -12.50
C LYS A 99 -7.95 -3.66 -13.64
N LYS A 100 -7.09 -4.25 -14.48
CA LYS A 100 -7.51 -5.15 -15.58
C LYS A 100 -8.25 -6.40 -15.07
N LEU A 101 -7.92 -6.87 -13.87
CA LEU A 101 -8.64 -7.98 -13.22
C LEU A 101 -9.94 -7.54 -12.53
N GLY A 102 -10.26 -6.25 -12.49
CA GLY A 102 -11.44 -5.72 -11.80
C GLY A 102 -11.39 -5.89 -10.27
N LEU A 103 -10.19 -6.04 -9.69
CA LEU A 103 -10.03 -6.23 -8.25
C LEU A 103 -10.01 -4.88 -7.51
N SER A 104 -10.87 -4.73 -6.50
CA SER A 104 -10.74 -3.63 -5.55
C SER A 104 -9.49 -3.78 -4.68
N ASN A 105 -9.03 -2.69 -4.06
CA ASN A 105 -7.89 -2.72 -3.15
C ASN A 105 -8.15 -3.70 -2.00
N LEU A 106 -9.34 -3.66 -1.40
CA LEU A 106 -9.73 -4.57 -0.34
C LEU A 106 -9.68 -6.05 -0.78
N GLN A 107 -10.20 -6.36 -1.98
CA GLN A 107 -10.18 -7.72 -2.51
C GLN A 107 -8.74 -8.21 -2.74
N LEU A 108 -7.87 -7.34 -3.28
CA LEU A 108 -6.46 -7.66 -3.44
C LEU A 108 -5.79 -7.92 -2.09
N ILE A 109 -5.92 -7.01 -1.12
CA ILE A 109 -5.28 -7.11 0.19
C ILE A 109 -5.74 -8.39 0.92
N LYS A 110 -7.02 -8.77 0.78
CA LYS A 110 -7.57 -10.00 1.37
C LYS A 110 -6.98 -11.29 0.79
N LYS A 111 -6.33 -11.26 -0.38
CA LYS A 111 -5.59 -12.42 -0.94
C LYS A 111 -4.33 -12.77 -0.16
N PHE A 112 -3.85 -11.88 0.71
CA PHE A 112 -2.64 -12.08 1.50
C PHE A 112 -2.95 -12.48 2.95
N PRO A 113 -2.05 -13.24 3.60
CA PRO A 113 -2.14 -13.54 5.02
C PRO A 113 -2.25 -12.27 5.86
N ARG A 114 -3.02 -12.32 6.95
CA ARG A 114 -3.32 -11.17 7.83
C ARG A 114 -2.07 -10.38 8.22
N GLN A 115 -1.00 -11.08 8.57
CA GLN A 115 0.26 -10.51 9.04
C GLN A 115 0.99 -9.67 7.98
N LYS A 116 0.74 -9.91 6.69
CA LYS A 116 1.37 -9.21 5.57
C LYS A 116 0.51 -8.10 4.98
N ARG A 117 -0.75 -7.96 5.41
CA ARG A 117 -1.69 -7.03 4.76
C ARG A 117 -1.23 -5.58 4.84
N VAL A 118 -0.64 -5.17 5.96
CA VAL A 118 -0.12 -3.81 6.12
C VAL A 118 1.06 -3.54 5.16
N GLU A 119 1.92 -4.53 4.94
CA GLU A 119 3.05 -4.42 3.98
C GLU A 119 2.53 -4.25 2.55
N ILE A 120 1.49 -5.01 2.17
CA ILE A 120 0.83 -4.86 0.87
C ILE A 120 0.18 -3.49 0.73
N VAL A 121 -0.44 -2.98 1.80
CA VAL A 121 -0.99 -1.62 1.84
C VAL A 121 0.11 -0.58 1.67
N ASP A 122 1.24 -0.72 2.36
CA ASP A 122 2.38 0.20 2.24
C ASP A 122 3.01 0.20 0.85
N LEU A 123 3.13 -0.98 0.23
CA LEU A 123 3.54 -1.12 -1.16
C LEU A 123 2.53 -0.44 -2.10
N TRP A 124 1.23 -0.70 -1.95
CA TRP A 124 0.21 -0.17 -2.86
C TRP A 124 0.00 1.34 -2.73
N ARG A 125 0.23 1.94 -1.55
CA ARG A 125 0.23 3.41 -1.44
C ARG A 125 1.50 4.07 -1.97
N GLY A 126 2.48 3.27 -2.41
CA GLY A 126 3.76 3.75 -2.95
C GLY A 126 4.70 4.28 -1.89
N ALA A 127 4.57 3.82 -0.64
CA ALA A 127 5.52 4.13 0.41
C ALA A 127 6.74 3.22 0.38
N GLU A 128 6.57 2.03 -0.19
CA GLU A 128 7.65 1.11 -0.50
C GLU A 128 7.76 0.91 -2.01
N PRO A 129 8.98 0.81 -2.55
CA PRO A 129 9.18 0.48 -3.96
C PRO A 129 8.91 -1.00 -4.22
N LEU A 130 8.99 -1.42 -5.49
CA LEU A 130 8.88 -2.81 -5.88
C LEU A 130 9.90 -3.67 -5.09
N PRO A 131 9.48 -4.81 -4.49
CA PRO A 131 10.36 -5.66 -3.72
C PRO A 131 11.56 -6.20 -4.52
N LEU A 132 12.74 -6.14 -3.91
CA LEU A 132 13.96 -6.75 -4.46
C LEU A 132 14.00 -8.26 -4.22
N ASP A 133 13.42 -8.75 -3.13
CA ASP A 133 13.31 -10.18 -2.87
C ASP A 133 12.34 -10.83 -3.87
N TRP A 134 12.87 -11.70 -4.72
CA TRP A 134 12.10 -12.33 -5.79
C TRP A 134 10.97 -13.22 -5.26
N ASN A 135 11.20 -13.93 -4.14
CA ASN A 135 10.20 -14.82 -3.57
C ASN A 135 9.00 -14.02 -3.06
N TYR A 136 9.25 -12.90 -2.36
CA TYR A 136 8.19 -12.01 -1.93
C TYR A 136 7.44 -11.39 -3.12
N LEU A 137 8.16 -10.87 -4.13
CA LEU A 137 7.55 -10.36 -5.36
C LEU A 137 6.71 -11.43 -6.09
N SER A 138 7.17 -12.69 -6.08
CA SER A 138 6.46 -13.82 -6.67
C SER A 138 5.12 -14.09 -5.98
N THR A 139 5.02 -13.88 -4.67
CA THR A 139 3.73 -13.98 -3.96
C THR A 139 2.72 -12.93 -4.42
N ILE A 140 3.19 -11.71 -4.68
CA ILE A 140 2.35 -10.60 -5.13
C ILE A 140 1.88 -10.81 -6.56
N THR A 141 2.80 -11.20 -7.45
CA THR A 141 2.50 -11.46 -8.86
C THR A 141 1.58 -12.68 -9.05
N SER A 142 1.74 -13.71 -8.21
CA SER A 142 0.83 -14.86 -8.18
C SER A 142 -0.61 -14.44 -7.82
N ALA A 143 -0.79 -13.51 -6.86
CA ALA A 143 -2.10 -13.00 -6.50
C ALA A 143 -2.81 -12.25 -7.65
N LEU A 144 -2.02 -11.76 -8.62
CA LEU A 144 -2.44 -11.00 -9.80
C LEU A 144 -2.32 -11.80 -11.12
N ASN A 145 -2.04 -13.11 -11.06
CA ASN A 145 -1.83 -13.96 -12.25
C ASN A 145 -0.80 -13.40 -13.24
N ILE A 146 0.26 -12.78 -12.75
CA ILE A 146 1.34 -12.21 -13.56
C ILE A 146 2.45 -13.25 -13.71
N SER A 147 2.89 -13.49 -14.93
CA SER A 147 3.99 -14.42 -15.19
C SER A 147 5.34 -13.81 -14.78
N SER A 148 6.30 -14.67 -14.42
CA SER A 148 7.68 -14.25 -14.12
C SER A 148 8.31 -13.45 -15.27
N LYS A 149 8.02 -13.84 -16.52
CA LYS A 149 8.52 -13.16 -17.72
C LYS A 149 8.03 -11.71 -17.82
N GLU A 150 6.80 -11.44 -17.40
CA GLU A 150 6.23 -10.09 -17.46
C GLU A 150 6.77 -9.16 -16.39
N ILE A 151 6.96 -9.64 -15.15
CA ILE A 151 7.44 -8.80 -14.05
C ILE A 151 8.96 -8.62 -14.05
N TYR A 152 9.70 -9.59 -14.62
CA TYR A 152 11.15 -9.63 -14.54
C TYR A 152 11.86 -8.34 -15.01
N PRO A 153 11.47 -7.68 -16.12
CA PRO A 153 12.11 -6.44 -16.55
C PRO A 153 12.04 -5.33 -15.48
N TYR A 154 10.92 -5.23 -14.77
CA TYR A 154 10.74 -4.25 -13.70
C TYR A 154 11.61 -4.58 -12.49
N TRP A 155 11.65 -5.86 -12.10
CA TRP A 155 12.54 -6.32 -11.03
C TRP A 155 14.02 -6.11 -11.38
N GLN A 156 14.43 -6.41 -12.62
CA GLN A 156 15.78 -6.21 -13.10
C GLN A 156 16.17 -4.72 -13.03
N SER A 157 15.32 -3.83 -13.53
CA SER A 157 15.54 -2.38 -13.48
C SER A 157 15.70 -1.90 -12.02
N ARG A 158 14.80 -2.34 -11.13
CA ARG A 158 14.84 -2.01 -9.71
C ARG A 158 16.11 -2.50 -9.02
N MET A 159 16.59 -3.69 -9.36
CA MET A 159 17.85 -4.26 -8.87
C MET A 159 19.06 -3.47 -9.40
N GLN A 160 19.07 -3.10 -10.68
CA GLN A 160 20.13 -2.26 -11.26
C GLN A 160 20.21 -0.89 -10.56
N GLN A 161 19.06 -0.25 -10.33
CA GLN A 161 19.00 1.01 -9.58
C GLN A 161 19.56 0.84 -8.16
N TYR A 162 19.22 -0.25 -7.46
CA TYR A 162 19.76 -0.53 -6.14
C TYR A 162 21.30 -0.66 -6.16
N LEU A 163 21.83 -1.40 -7.12
CA LEU A 163 23.28 -1.57 -7.28
C LEU A 163 23.99 -0.25 -7.62
N LEU A 164 23.40 0.55 -8.51
CA LEU A 164 23.90 1.88 -8.86
C LEU A 164 23.97 2.78 -7.62
N MET A 165 22.89 2.84 -6.83
CA MET A 165 22.85 3.60 -5.58
C MET A 165 23.85 3.08 -4.54
N GLY A 166 24.18 1.78 -4.59
CA GLY A 166 25.23 1.15 -3.80
C GLY A 166 26.66 1.43 -4.29
N GLY A 167 26.83 2.21 -5.36
CA GLY A 167 28.13 2.60 -5.91
C GLY A 167 28.70 1.66 -6.97
N ILE A 168 27.92 0.68 -7.45
CA ILE A 168 28.35 -0.16 -8.58
C ILE A 168 28.27 0.65 -9.87
N ASP A 169 29.42 0.85 -10.52
CA ASP A 169 29.47 1.33 -11.89
C ASP A 169 28.99 0.22 -12.85
N ILE A 170 27.79 0.42 -13.42
CA ILE A 170 27.15 -0.53 -14.31
C ILE A 170 27.96 -0.77 -15.58
N MET A 171 28.64 0.27 -16.09
CA MET A 171 29.41 0.18 -17.34
C MET A 171 30.69 -0.61 -17.12
N SER A 172 31.43 -0.29 -16.06
CA SER A 172 32.67 -0.98 -15.71
C SER A 172 32.42 -2.43 -15.27
N ASN A 173 31.26 -2.73 -14.69
CA ASN A 173 30.90 -4.08 -14.21
C ASN A 173 29.89 -4.80 -15.12
N ASN A 174 29.79 -4.41 -16.40
CA ASN A 174 28.74 -4.90 -17.29
C ASN A 174 28.69 -6.44 -17.43
N LEU A 175 29.84 -7.12 -17.48
CA LEU A 175 29.93 -8.57 -17.61
C LEU A 175 29.41 -9.27 -16.35
N LEU A 176 29.75 -8.76 -15.16
CA LEU A 176 29.27 -9.28 -13.89
C LEU A 176 27.75 -9.12 -13.78
N ILE A 177 27.25 -7.94 -14.10
CA ILE A 177 25.82 -7.62 -14.03
C ILE A 177 25.03 -8.47 -15.03
N ASN A 178 25.52 -8.60 -16.26
CA ASN A 178 24.90 -9.45 -17.27
C ASN A 178 24.91 -10.93 -16.86
N ALA A 179 26.01 -11.43 -16.30
CA ALA A 179 26.09 -12.79 -15.80
C ALA A 179 25.08 -13.04 -14.67
N MET A 180 24.95 -12.11 -13.73
CA MET A 180 23.97 -12.18 -12.64
C MET A 180 22.53 -12.25 -13.19
N PHE A 181 22.15 -11.36 -14.10
CA PHE A 181 20.78 -11.35 -14.64
C PHE A 181 20.50 -12.55 -15.55
N ASN A 182 21.46 -12.98 -16.37
CA ASN A 182 21.31 -14.20 -17.17
C ASN A 182 21.18 -15.45 -16.29
N GLY A 183 21.93 -15.51 -15.19
CA GLY A 183 21.79 -16.56 -14.18
C GLY A 183 20.40 -16.58 -13.56
N ALA A 184 19.89 -15.40 -13.17
CA ALA A 184 18.53 -15.26 -12.65
C ALA A 184 17.47 -15.70 -13.67
N LYS A 185 17.54 -15.26 -14.94
CA LYS A 185 16.63 -15.72 -16.01
C LYS A 185 16.64 -17.24 -16.18
N SER A 186 17.84 -17.83 -16.19
CA SER A 186 18.02 -19.29 -16.34
C SER A 186 17.38 -20.05 -15.17
N TYR A 187 17.58 -19.58 -13.94
CA TYR A 187 16.94 -20.17 -12.75
C TYR A 187 15.41 -20.08 -12.81
N LEU A 188 14.90 -18.92 -13.24
CA LEU A 188 13.47 -18.65 -13.37
C LEU A 188 12.83 -19.27 -14.62
N LYS A 189 13.64 -19.80 -15.55
CA LYS A 189 13.21 -20.39 -16.83
C LYS A 189 12.42 -19.41 -17.72
N ILE A 190 12.93 -18.17 -17.86
CA ILE A 190 12.31 -17.09 -18.66
C ILE A 190 13.24 -16.50 -19.72
#